data_AF-A0A7J7MHN9-F1
#
_entry.id   AF-A0A7J7MHN9-F1
#
_cell.length_a   1.000
_cell.length_b   1.000
_cell.length_c   1.000
_cell.angle_alpha   90.00
_cell.angle_beta   90.00
_cell.angle_gamma   90.00
#
_symmetry.space_group_name_H-M   'P 1'
#
loop_
_entity.id
_entity.type
_entity.pdbx_description
1 polymer ?
#
loop_
_entity_poly.entity_id
_entity_poly.type
_entity_poly.pdbx_seq_one_letter_code
_entity_poly.pdbx_strand_id
1 'polypeptide(L)'
;MPPKNKKARQDPSQDTPKHAKQLNGEMLYTYLALCKRELYTSKDAGSRLSKAYWAKIREEYNAKFNITREPKYFSNVWFYQKAKYNAWTWLLRRTGNGFNAETRTFHLPPEEWDVLIKINDNVSTFRKGGLLHEDLMEAIFANRVATKHV
;
A
#
# COMPACT_ATOMS: atom_id res chain seq x y z
N MET A 1 30.57 -37.71 -23.07
CA MET A 1 30.92 -37.09 -21.78
C MET A 1 31.02 -35.57 -21.96
N PRO A 2 30.48 -34.76 -21.04
CA PRO A 2 30.35 -33.31 -21.18
C PRO A 2 31.57 -32.54 -20.61
N PRO A 3 31.72 -31.25 -20.93
CA PRO A 3 32.28 -30.31 -19.97
C PRO A 3 31.33 -29.14 -19.66
N LYS A 4 30.78 -29.22 -18.45
CA LYS A 4 30.69 -28.20 -17.37
C LYS A 4 30.11 -26.81 -17.69
N ASN A 5 28.87 -26.63 -17.23
CA ASN A 5 28.14 -25.39 -16.98
C ASN A 5 29.02 -24.21 -16.49
N LYS A 6 28.97 -23.10 -17.23
CA LYS A 6 29.26 -21.77 -16.69
C LYS A 6 28.08 -21.33 -15.83
N LYS A 7 28.33 -21.11 -14.54
CA LYS A 7 27.42 -20.40 -13.64
C LYS A 7 27.09 -19.02 -14.23
N ALA A 8 25.88 -18.83 -14.72
CA ALA A 8 25.35 -17.50 -14.94
C ALA A 8 25.05 -16.90 -13.56
N ARG A 9 25.93 -16.01 -13.10
CA ARG A 9 25.60 -15.05 -12.05
C ARG A 9 24.44 -14.20 -12.58
N GLN A 10 23.28 -14.31 -11.95
CA GLN A 10 22.21 -13.34 -12.18
C GLN A 10 22.67 -12.02 -11.57
N ASP A 11 22.76 -11.01 -12.41
CA ASP A 11 22.99 -9.62 -12.06
C ASP A 11 21.70 -9.04 -11.46
N PRO A 12 21.64 -8.66 -10.17
CA PRO A 12 20.46 -8.04 -9.58
C PRO A 12 20.55 -6.52 -9.76
N SER A 13 20.45 -6.07 -11.00
CA SER A 13 20.27 -4.64 -11.29
C SER A 13 19.05 -4.47 -12.18
N GLN A 14 17.92 -4.20 -11.53
CA GLN A 14 16.84 -3.34 -12.05
C GLN A 14 16.10 -2.74 -10.85
N ASP A 15 16.74 -1.75 -10.22
CA ASP A 15 16.10 -0.84 -9.28
C ASP A 15 15.38 0.25 -10.07
N THR A 16 14.06 0.12 -10.23
CA THR A 16 13.18 1.24 -10.58
C THR A 16 11.91 1.23 -9.72
N PRO A 17 11.33 2.42 -9.39
CA PRO A 17 10.25 2.57 -8.40
C PRO A 17 8.87 2.03 -8.83
N LYS A 18 8.79 1.16 -9.85
CA LYS A 18 7.52 0.63 -10.37
C LYS A 18 6.93 -0.51 -9.52
N HIS A 19 7.74 -1.24 -8.76
CA HIS A 19 7.31 -2.46 -8.05
C HIS A 19 6.55 -2.23 -6.72
N ALA A 20 6.51 -0.99 -6.21
CA ALA A 20 5.68 -0.67 -5.03
C ALA A 20 4.17 -0.75 -5.34
N LYS A 21 3.79 -0.70 -6.62
CA LYS A 21 2.38 -0.72 -7.08
C LYS A 21 1.74 -2.11 -7.13
N GLN A 22 2.52 -3.19 -7.07
CA GLN A 22 2.03 -4.57 -7.28
C GLN A 22 2.50 -5.49 -6.15
N LEU A 23 1.97 -5.26 -4.95
CA LEU A 23 1.86 -6.35 -3.99
C LEU A 23 0.64 -7.17 -4.37
N ASN A 24 0.77 -8.50 -4.40
CA ASN A 24 -0.40 -9.37 -4.47
C ASN A 24 -1.23 -9.23 -3.17
N GLY A 25 -2.46 -9.75 -3.16
CA GLY A 25 -3.38 -9.59 -2.04
C GLY A 25 -2.79 -10.04 -0.69
N GLU A 26 -2.09 -11.17 -0.66
CA GLU A 26 -1.48 -11.74 0.55
C GLU A 26 -0.28 -10.93 1.06
N MET A 27 0.58 -10.50 0.13
CA MET A 27 1.72 -9.65 0.42
C MET A 27 1.28 -8.29 0.97
N LEU A 28 0.25 -7.69 0.37
CA LEU A 28 -0.34 -6.45 0.86
C LEU A 28 -0.97 -6.64 2.25
N TYR A 29 -1.73 -7.71 2.44
CA TYR A 29 -2.31 -8.05 3.75
C TYR A 29 -1.22 -8.14 4.82
N THR A 30 -0.18 -8.94 4.56
CA THR A 30 0.93 -9.16 5.48
C THR A 30 1.62 -7.83 5.82
N TYR A 31 1.90 -7.01 4.81
CA TYR A 31 2.51 -5.70 5.03
C TYR A 31 1.65 -4.79 5.93
N LEU A 32 0.36 -4.67 5.64
CA LEU A 32 -0.58 -3.83 6.40
C LEU A 32 -0.76 -4.36 7.83
N ALA A 33 -0.82 -5.68 8.01
CA ALA A 33 -0.92 -6.33 9.31
C ALA A 33 0.33 -6.09 10.17
N LEU A 34 1.53 -6.21 9.58
CA LEU A 34 2.79 -5.87 10.25
C LEU A 34 2.82 -4.40 10.66
N CYS A 35 2.43 -3.50 9.77
CA CYS A 35 2.36 -2.08 10.07
C CYS A 35 1.37 -1.77 11.21
N LYS A 36 0.17 -2.36 11.15
CA LYS A 36 -0.84 -2.23 12.21
C LYS A 36 -0.29 -2.75 13.53
N ARG A 37 0.31 -3.95 13.57
CA ARG A 37 0.87 -4.49 14.82
C ARG A 37 1.93 -3.54 15.40
N GLU A 38 2.90 -3.13 14.59
CA GLU A 38 4.01 -2.30 15.04
C GLU A 38 3.55 -0.91 15.55
N LEU A 39 2.58 -0.30 14.86
CA LEU A 39 2.01 1.00 15.24
C LEU A 39 1.25 1.00 16.57
N TYR A 40 0.84 -0.17 17.04
CA TYR A 40 0.06 -0.33 18.27
C TYR A 40 0.90 -0.95 19.40
N THR A 41 2.04 -1.56 19.10
CA THR A 41 2.98 -2.09 20.11
C THR A 41 4.06 -1.11 20.54
N SER A 42 4.39 -0.08 19.74
CA SER A 42 5.41 0.91 20.10
C SER A 42 4.93 1.83 21.24
N LYS A 43 5.68 1.90 22.35
CA LYS A 43 5.39 2.79 23.49
C LYS A 43 5.45 4.28 23.13
N ASP A 44 6.22 4.64 22.12
CA ASP A 44 6.29 5.99 21.54
C ASP A 44 5.35 6.12 20.34
N ALA A 45 4.07 6.30 20.63
CA ALA A 45 3.03 6.59 19.65
C ALA A 45 3.29 7.85 18.80
N GLY A 46 4.32 8.66 19.11
CA GLY A 46 4.66 9.92 18.45
C GLY A 46 5.67 9.84 17.31
N SER A 47 6.51 8.80 17.21
CA SER A 47 7.56 8.65 16.17
C SER A 47 7.17 7.60 15.11
N ARG A 48 5.89 7.58 14.74
CA ARG A 48 5.34 6.67 13.73
C ARG A 48 6.05 6.98 12.40
N LEU A 49 6.62 5.97 11.76
CA LEU A 49 7.38 6.04 10.49
C LEU A 49 8.89 6.37 10.58
N SER A 50 9.55 6.09 11.71
CA SER A 50 11.02 6.21 11.85
C SER A 50 11.81 5.18 11.02
N LYS A 51 13.14 5.35 10.91
CA LYS A 51 14.02 4.36 10.25
C LYS A 51 13.96 2.98 10.92
N ALA A 52 13.90 2.94 12.25
CA ALA A 52 13.83 1.70 13.03
C ALA A 52 12.52 0.95 12.77
N TYR A 53 11.40 1.69 12.65
CA TYR A 53 10.11 1.12 12.28
C TYR A 53 10.20 0.41 10.92
N TRP A 54 10.75 1.05 9.90
CA TRP A 54 10.89 0.42 8.57
C TRP A 54 11.88 -0.75 8.54
N ALA A 55 12.94 -0.71 9.35
CA ALA A 55 13.90 -1.80 9.46
C ALA A 55 13.23 -3.08 10.01
N LYS A 56 12.41 -2.95 11.05
CA LYS A 56 11.70 -4.10 11.63
C LYS A 56 10.66 -4.69 10.67
N ILE A 57 9.86 -3.82 10.03
CA ILE A 57 8.89 -4.27 9.01
C ILE A 57 9.63 -4.99 7.87
N ARG A 58 10.79 -4.47 7.43
CA ARG A 58 11.62 -5.10 6.40
C ARG A 58 12.05 -6.50 6.79
N GLU A 59 12.63 -6.68 7.98
CA GLU A 59 13.17 -7.96 8.42
C GLU A 59 12.12 -9.05 8.41
N GLU A 60 10.97 -8.81 9.05
CA GLU A 60 9.89 -9.80 9.13
C GLU A 60 9.25 -10.07 7.77
N TYR A 61 9.05 -9.03 6.96
CA TYR A 61 8.45 -9.17 5.64
C TYR A 61 9.34 -9.95 4.67
N ASN A 62 10.64 -9.61 4.65
CA ASN A 62 11.63 -10.28 3.82
C ASN A 62 11.78 -11.74 4.22
N ALA A 63 11.83 -12.04 5.52
CA ALA A 63 11.89 -13.40 6.02
C ALA A 63 10.64 -14.22 5.63
N LYS A 64 9.44 -13.64 5.76
CA LYS A 64 8.19 -14.36 5.45
C LYS A 64 8.07 -14.73 3.98
N PHE A 65 8.46 -13.84 3.06
CA PHE A 65 8.34 -14.08 1.62
C PHE A 65 9.62 -14.59 0.96
N ASN A 66 10.70 -14.78 1.73
CA ASN A 66 12.03 -15.12 1.23
C ASN A 66 12.49 -14.16 0.10
N ILE A 67 12.36 -12.86 0.36
CA ILE A 67 12.73 -11.79 -0.59
C ILE A 67 13.70 -10.80 0.05
N THR A 68 14.34 -9.97 -0.77
CA THR A 68 15.19 -8.87 -0.30
C THR A 68 14.66 -7.54 -0.81
N ARG A 69 14.00 -6.76 0.06
CA ARG A 69 13.57 -5.38 -0.21
C ARG A 69 14.30 -4.40 0.70
N GLU A 70 14.57 -3.20 0.18
CA GLU A 70 15.20 -2.10 0.92
C GLU A 70 14.21 -1.39 1.86
N PRO A 71 14.63 -0.78 2.99
CA PRO A 71 13.74 -0.04 3.88
C PRO A 71 12.92 1.04 3.15
N LYS A 72 13.53 1.69 2.14
CA LYS A 72 12.86 2.72 1.32
C LYS A 72 11.62 2.18 0.61
N TYR A 73 11.64 0.92 0.18
CA TYR A 73 10.50 0.25 -0.43
C TYR A 73 9.26 0.31 0.48
N PHE A 74 9.41 -0.07 1.75
CA PHE A 74 8.30 -0.11 2.70
C PHE A 74 7.71 1.27 2.99
N SER A 75 8.55 2.30 3.05
CA SER A 75 8.06 3.68 3.17
C SER A 75 7.29 4.13 1.92
N ASN A 76 7.74 3.76 0.72
CA ASN A 76 7.05 4.10 -0.52
C ASN A 76 5.71 3.36 -0.63
N VAL A 77 5.66 2.08 -0.25
CA VAL A 77 4.41 1.30 -0.16
C VAL A 77 3.45 1.98 0.80
N TRP A 78 3.90 2.43 1.97
CA TRP A 78 3.07 3.15 2.94
C TRP A 78 2.38 4.37 2.33
N PHE A 79 3.16 5.29 1.75
CA PHE A 79 2.62 6.52 1.17
C PHE A 79 1.69 6.23 -0.01
N TYR A 80 2.03 5.25 -0.84
CA TYR A 80 1.17 4.84 -1.95
C TYR A 80 -0.16 4.27 -1.48
N GLN A 81 -0.17 3.37 -0.49
CA GLN A 81 -1.43 2.82 0.06
C GLN A 81 -2.25 3.90 0.78
N LYS A 82 -1.59 4.84 1.48
CA LYS A 82 -2.27 5.98 2.09
C LYS A 82 -2.94 6.88 1.04
N ALA A 83 -2.27 7.15 -0.09
CA ALA A 83 -2.86 7.91 -1.19
C ALA A 83 -4.09 7.20 -1.78
N LYS A 84 -4.02 5.87 -1.97
CA LYS A 84 -5.17 5.06 -2.39
C LYS A 84 -6.33 5.11 -1.39
N TYR A 85 -6.06 4.94 -0.10
CA TYR A 85 -7.08 5.04 0.94
C TYR A 85 -7.73 6.43 0.98
N ASN A 86 -6.95 7.49 0.84
CA ASN A 86 -7.47 8.85 0.75
C ASN A 86 -8.35 9.06 -0.48
N ALA A 87 -7.96 8.51 -1.65
CA ALA A 87 -8.77 8.55 -2.86
C ALA A 87 -10.08 7.76 -2.70
N TRP A 88 -10.03 6.59 -2.06
CA TRP A 88 -11.19 5.75 -1.74
C TRP A 88 -12.18 6.48 -0.84
N THR A 89 -11.72 7.01 0.29
CA THR A 89 -12.56 7.75 1.24
C THR A 89 -13.08 9.06 0.65
N TRP A 90 -12.32 9.71 -0.23
CA TRP A 90 -12.80 10.85 -0.99
C TRP A 90 -13.97 10.48 -1.91
N LEU A 91 -13.89 9.36 -2.65
CA LEU A 91 -14.99 8.86 -3.47
C LEU A 91 -16.22 8.53 -2.63
N LEU A 92 -16.05 7.82 -1.50
CA LEU A 92 -17.15 7.47 -0.59
C LEU A 92 -17.89 8.72 -0.08
N ARG A 93 -17.20 9.85 0.12
CA ARG A 93 -17.79 11.10 0.61
C ARG A 93 -18.55 11.90 -0.45
N ARG A 94 -18.46 11.53 -1.73
CA ARG A 94 -19.17 12.23 -2.80
C ARG A 94 -20.66 11.90 -2.76
N THR A 95 -21.50 12.90 -3.01
CA THR A 95 -22.92 12.69 -3.28
C THR A 95 -23.08 11.91 -4.59
N GLY A 96 -23.95 10.89 -4.61
CA GLY A 96 -24.13 10.06 -5.79
C GLY A 96 -22.87 9.25 -6.15
N ASN A 97 -22.08 8.83 -5.17
CA ASN A 97 -20.82 8.11 -5.37
C ASN A 97 -20.95 6.75 -6.11
N GLY A 98 -22.16 6.22 -6.30
CA GLY A 98 -22.39 4.94 -6.96
C GLY A 98 -21.80 3.74 -6.21
N PHE A 99 -21.51 3.87 -4.91
CA PHE A 99 -20.93 2.79 -4.12
C PHE A 99 -21.93 1.66 -3.90
N ASN A 100 -21.54 0.44 -4.27
CA ASN A 100 -22.26 -0.79 -3.99
C ASN A 100 -21.59 -1.51 -2.81
N ALA A 101 -22.32 -1.63 -1.69
CA ALA A 101 -21.81 -2.24 -0.47
C ALA A 101 -21.65 -3.77 -0.55
N GLU A 102 -22.44 -4.45 -1.39
CA GLU A 102 -22.38 -5.90 -1.57
C GLU A 102 -21.11 -6.31 -2.33
N THR A 103 -20.82 -5.60 -3.42
CA THR A 103 -19.63 -5.87 -4.25
C THR A 103 -18.40 -5.09 -3.81
N ARG A 104 -18.56 -4.12 -2.89
CA ARG A 104 -17.53 -3.17 -2.42
C ARG A 104 -16.84 -2.44 -3.59
N THR A 105 -17.62 -1.98 -4.56
CA THR A 105 -17.14 -1.30 -5.77
C THR A 105 -17.96 -0.05 -6.07
N PHE A 106 -17.40 0.85 -6.88
CA PHE A 106 -18.12 2.01 -7.39
C PHE A 106 -18.67 1.74 -8.79
N HIS A 107 -19.96 1.99 -8.98
CA HIS A 107 -20.65 1.90 -10.26
C HIS A 107 -20.95 3.32 -10.75
N LEU A 108 -19.98 3.90 -11.46
CA LEU A 108 -20.08 5.23 -12.06
C LEU A 108 -20.02 5.13 -13.59
N PRO A 109 -20.67 6.05 -14.32
CA PRO A 109 -20.54 6.16 -15.78
C PRO A 109 -19.08 6.38 -16.21
N PRO A 110 -18.67 5.90 -17.41
CA PRO A 110 -17.31 6.09 -17.92
C PRO A 110 -16.85 7.55 -17.95
N GLU A 111 -17.73 8.47 -18.32
CA GLU A 111 -17.46 9.90 -18.43
C GLU A 111 -17.15 10.51 -17.06
N GLU A 112 -17.84 10.04 -16.02
CA GLU A 112 -17.60 10.48 -14.66
C GLU A 112 -16.24 9.98 -14.16
N TRP A 113 -15.87 8.73 -14.45
CA TRP A 113 -14.53 8.23 -14.15
C TRP A 113 -13.44 9.12 -14.75
N ASP A 114 -13.59 9.54 -16.02
CA ASP A 114 -12.58 10.34 -16.70
C ASP A 114 -12.43 11.74 -16.06
N VAL A 115 -13.52 12.34 -15.57
CA VAL A 115 -13.46 13.59 -14.79
C VAL A 115 -12.75 13.38 -13.46
N LEU A 116 -13.09 12.32 -12.72
CA LEU A 116 -12.52 12.07 -11.40
C LEU A 116 -11.04 11.70 -11.46
N ILE A 117 -10.62 10.96 -12.48
CA ILE A 117 -9.22 10.58 -12.69
C ILE A 117 -8.36 11.82 -12.98
N LYS A 118 -8.89 12.83 -13.67
CA LYS A 118 -8.20 14.11 -13.87
C LYS A 118 -7.99 14.88 -12.56
N ILE A 119 -8.90 14.72 -11.59
CA ILE A 119 -8.80 15.36 -10.27
C ILE A 119 -7.84 14.58 -9.36
N ASN A 120 -7.91 13.25 -9.38
CA ASN A 120 -7.07 12.37 -8.57
C ASN A 120 -6.78 11.07 -9.31
N ASP A 121 -5.55 10.88 -9.77
CA ASP A 121 -5.15 9.74 -10.60
C ASP A 121 -5.35 8.38 -9.90
N ASN A 122 -5.24 8.34 -8.57
CA ASN A 122 -5.39 7.13 -7.76
C ASN A 122 -6.81 6.57 -7.82
N VAL A 123 -7.80 7.39 -8.17
CA VAL A 123 -9.20 6.98 -8.40
C VAL A 123 -9.28 5.93 -9.51
N SER A 124 -8.41 6.03 -10.53
CA SER A 124 -8.38 5.07 -11.64
C SER A 124 -8.21 3.62 -11.19
N THR A 125 -7.59 3.40 -10.03
CA THR A 125 -7.39 2.06 -9.46
C THR A 125 -8.69 1.39 -9.03
N PHE A 126 -9.76 2.16 -8.80
CA PHE A 126 -11.05 1.65 -8.34
C PHE A 126 -12.06 1.40 -9.47
N ARG A 127 -11.69 1.71 -10.72
CA ARG A 127 -12.54 1.46 -11.90
C ARG A 127 -12.78 -0.04 -12.14
N LYS A 128 -11.86 -0.90 -11.69
CA LYS A 128 -11.89 -2.36 -11.90
C LYS A 128 -12.09 -3.16 -10.61
N GLY A 129 -12.24 -2.51 -9.46
CA GLY A 129 -12.35 -3.22 -8.18
C GLY A 129 -12.34 -2.30 -6.95
N GLY A 130 -12.60 -2.89 -5.78
CA GLY A 130 -12.65 -2.18 -4.51
C GLY A 130 -11.27 -1.91 -3.89
N LEU A 131 -11.28 -1.25 -2.75
CA LEU A 131 -10.08 -1.11 -1.91
C LEU A 131 -9.79 -2.43 -1.20
N LEU A 132 -8.62 -3.01 -1.47
CA LEU A 132 -8.16 -4.22 -0.79
C LEU A 132 -7.79 -3.90 0.66
N HIS A 133 -8.22 -4.76 1.59
CA HIS A 133 -7.93 -4.67 3.03
C HIS A 133 -8.31 -3.30 3.62
N GLU A 134 -9.48 -2.79 3.22
CA GLU A 134 -10.02 -1.51 3.66
C GLU A 134 -10.05 -1.39 5.20
N ASP A 135 -10.38 -2.46 5.90
CA ASP A 135 -10.41 -2.54 7.37
C ASP A 135 -9.02 -2.31 8.01
N LEU A 136 -7.97 -2.91 7.44
CA LEU A 136 -6.60 -2.69 7.89
C LEU A 136 -6.13 -1.27 7.55
N MET A 137 -6.47 -0.79 6.35
CA MET A 137 -6.13 0.56 5.91
C MET A 137 -6.83 1.62 6.77
N GLU A 138 -8.10 1.43 7.10
CA GLU A 138 -8.84 2.29 8.01
C GLU A 138 -8.18 2.33 9.39
N ALA A 139 -7.85 1.17 9.96
CA ALA A 139 -7.23 1.10 11.29
C ALA A 139 -5.88 1.82 11.41
N ILE A 140 -5.14 2.00 10.29
CA ILE A 140 -3.81 2.62 10.28
C ILE A 140 -3.78 4.03 9.65
N PHE A 141 -4.75 4.36 8.78
CA PHE A 141 -4.80 5.64 8.04
C PHE A 141 -5.95 6.55 8.45
N ALA A 142 -7.09 6.03 8.94
CA ALA A 142 -8.18 6.86 9.42
C ALA A 142 -7.73 7.62 10.67
N ASN A 143 -7.57 8.94 10.52
CA ASN A 143 -7.29 9.91 11.59
C ASN A 143 -6.35 9.44 12.74
N ARG A 144 -5.05 9.31 12.42
CA ARG A 144 -3.94 9.50 13.38
C ARG A 144 -3.16 10.79 13.12
N VAL A 145 -3.85 11.86 12.73
CA VAL A 145 -3.35 13.24 12.81
C VAL A 145 -4.36 14.06 13.58
N ALA A 146 -4.15 14.14 14.89
CA ALA A 146 -4.62 15.23 15.73
C ALA A 146 -3.68 15.34 16.95
N THR A 147 -2.46 15.81 16.72
CA THR A 147 -1.79 16.65 17.71
C THR A 147 -1.71 18.02 17.10
N LYS A 148 -2.72 18.84 17.40
CA LYS A 148 -2.59 20.29 17.30
C LYS A 148 -1.42 20.68 18.20
N HIS A 149 -0.33 21.12 17.62
CA HIS A 149 0.55 22.09 18.25
C HIS A 149 0.44 23.35 17.41
N VAL A 150 -0.46 24.26 17.80
CA VAL A 150 -0.17 25.67 18.12
C VAL A 150 -1.28 26.13 19.06
#